data_AF-A0AAE0MBK1-F1
#
_entry.id   AF-A0AAE0MBK1-F1
#
_cell.length_a   1.000
_cell.length_b   1.000
_cell.length_c   1.000
_cell.angle_alpha   90.00
_cell.angle_beta   90.00
_cell.angle_gamma   90.00
#
_symmetry.space_group_name_H-M   'P 1'
#
loop_
_entity.id
_entity.type
_entity.pdbx_description
1 polymer ?
#
loop_
_entity_poly.entity_id
_entity_poly.type
_entity_poly.pdbx_seq_one_letter_code
_entity_poly.pdbx_strand_id
1 'polypeptide(L)'
;MITSRSFIALLCALLLVSSARAQENSTSDDAQCAINIPGFIHHGNCDLLCRPATWTDIIVFYLGNYVAHAATVTSRPGQNTLSTIFTIIVALLFPGGGVRKGVAAIFSLAKFGATDLQVAARAGALCAVVKAPAGGDEPQMLDQNVERPINLNSPEVPGATVERPVNGDEPAPPAELRPKQGTISLLQTKIHGLCRLPEGYDLMVVPRTATFEELVPPKPSLGQRLSSWSRADDTPRLNIACSYNFVKILVSLAQLLFAISTLYRTRGDQIELFGYAAFGLTVAAYAWMSFINLVGNLVCPQYDSMFIVESEQLDNLRARVEAAGSDAKDKFAVEGTVGRLTREAETELLRAYREAREAVLEDGLFAFTGTTASRDMMVTLYVSAVPIAIIGGLSRFSTGQSALYMRVWTMMWLVFGFMNLFILEPALGLIDQRPIIGGLYRLSKGNTMRTVLVAAYGIAFYSAPAIGGYVVVAQMIREFGICQLHTNAEWPTE
;
A
#
# COMPACT_ATOMS: atom_id res chain seq x y z
N MET A 1 -17.05 -17.15 -12.33
CA MET A 1 -16.00 -16.26 -12.85
C MET A 1 -16.67 -15.03 -13.45
N ILE A 2 -16.75 -13.93 -12.71
CA ILE A 2 -17.19 -12.63 -13.24
C ILE A 2 -15.91 -11.93 -13.69
N THR A 3 -15.75 -11.72 -15.00
CA THR A 3 -14.58 -11.04 -15.56
C THR A 3 -14.62 -9.55 -15.20
N SER A 4 -13.46 -8.89 -15.07
CA SER A 4 -13.37 -7.48 -14.59
C SER A 4 -14.20 -6.50 -15.44
N ARG A 5 -14.46 -6.85 -16.72
CA ARG A 5 -15.31 -6.09 -17.64
C ARG A 5 -16.79 -6.10 -17.25
N SER A 6 -17.32 -7.24 -16.79
CA SER A 6 -18.72 -7.35 -16.36
C SER A 6 -18.99 -6.62 -15.05
N PHE A 7 -17.96 -6.44 -14.21
CA PHE A 7 -18.08 -5.73 -12.93
C PHE A 7 -18.03 -4.21 -13.09
N ILE A 8 -17.19 -3.68 -13.99
CA ILE A 8 -17.19 -2.25 -14.35
C ILE A 8 -18.55 -1.84 -14.94
N ALA A 9 -19.14 -2.69 -15.77
CA ALA A 9 -20.49 -2.47 -16.31
C ALA A 9 -21.56 -2.46 -15.20
N LEU A 10 -21.46 -3.34 -14.19
CA LEU A 10 -22.36 -3.37 -13.04
C LEU A 10 -22.20 -2.15 -12.12
N LEU A 11 -20.98 -1.64 -11.96
CA LEU A 11 -20.69 -0.43 -11.17
C LEU A 11 -21.16 0.84 -11.90
N CYS A 12 -20.98 0.92 -13.22
CA CYS A 12 -21.57 1.98 -14.05
C CYS A 12 -23.10 1.91 -14.03
N ALA A 13 -23.70 0.72 -13.99
CA ALA A 13 -25.14 0.55 -13.84
C ALA A 13 -25.65 1.01 -12.46
N LEU A 14 -24.89 0.76 -11.38
CA LEU A 14 -25.22 1.26 -10.03
C LEU A 14 -25.07 2.79 -9.91
N LEU A 15 -24.13 3.40 -10.65
CA LEU A 15 -23.98 4.85 -10.74
C LEU A 15 -25.07 5.53 -11.60
N LEU A 16 -25.75 4.80 -12.48
CA LEU A 16 -26.82 5.32 -13.33
C LEU A 16 -28.23 5.20 -12.72
N VAL A 17 -28.41 4.50 -11.60
CA VAL A 17 -29.73 4.28 -10.98
C VAL A 17 -30.14 5.41 -10.00
N SER A 18 -29.31 6.43 -9.77
CA SER A 18 -29.61 7.51 -8.81
C SER A 18 -30.26 8.77 -9.39
N SER A 19 -30.94 8.67 -10.54
CA SER A 19 -31.72 9.79 -11.08
C SER A 19 -33.18 9.38 -11.37
N ALA A 20 -34.04 9.43 -10.35
CA ALA A 20 -35.45 9.84 -10.49
C ALA A 20 -36.21 9.74 -9.15
N ARG A 21 -36.40 10.88 -8.48
CA ARG A 21 -37.71 11.48 -8.14
C ARG A 21 -37.51 12.70 -7.22
N ALA A 22 -37.79 13.88 -7.76
CA ALA A 22 -38.27 15.05 -7.02
C ALA A 22 -39.74 14.75 -6.62
N GLN A 23 -40.26 15.08 -5.44
CA GLN A 23 -40.59 16.37 -4.81
C GLN A 23 -40.93 16.01 -3.34
N GLU A 24 -40.74 16.84 -2.32
CA GLU A 24 -41.51 18.05 -2.05
C GLU A 24 -40.74 18.97 -1.09
N ASN A 25 -40.94 20.27 -1.26
CA ASN A 25 -40.27 21.37 -0.59
C ASN A 25 -40.87 21.55 0.82
N SER A 26 -40.13 21.22 1.89
CA SER A 26 -40.48 21.65 3.25
C SER A 26 -39.52 22.75 3.68
N THR A 27 -39.93 23.99 3.50
CA THR A 27 -39.39 25.15 4.21
C THR A 27 -39.58 24.90 5.71
N SER A 28 -38.52 24.48 6.41
CA SER A 28 -38.54 24.42 7.87
C SER A 28 -38.33 25.84 8.39
N ASP A 29 -39.43 26.49 8.77
CA ASP A 29 -39.40 27.83 9.32
C ASP A 29 -38.80 27.79 10.74
N ASP A 30 -37.56 28.26 10.89
CA ASP A 30 -36.93 28.55 12.19
C ASP A 30 -37.78 29.50 13.08
N ALA A 31 -38.81 30.13 12.51
CA ALA A 31 -39.79 30.96 13.21
C ALA A 31 -40.68 30.21 14.22
N GLN A 32 -40.69 28.86 14.23
CA GLN A 32 -41.50 28.06 15.15
C GLN A 32 -40.82 27.72 16.50
N CYS A 33 -39.53 28.04 16.68
CA CYS A 33 -38.86 27.74 17.94
C CYS A 33 -39.18 28.77 19.02
N ALA A 34 -39.62 28.29 20.19
CA ALA A 34 -40.05 29.11 21.32
C ALA A 34 -38.93 30.01 21.89
N ILE A 35 -37.67 29.65 21.64
CA ILE A 35 -36.48 30.38 22.08
C ILE A 35 -35.67 30.72 20.83
N ASN A 36 -35.71 31.98 20.40
CA ASN A 36 -34.88 32.49 19.31
C ASN A 36 -33.80 33.40 19.91
N ILE A 37 -32.57 32.88 20.01
CA ILE A 37 -31.43 33.64 20.55
C ILE A 37 -30.74 34.36 19.38
N PRO A 38 -30.60 35.70 19.42
CA PRO A 38 -29.93 36.43 18.35
C PRO A 38 -28.53 35.88 18.05
N GLY A 39 -28.29 35.57 16.77
CA GLY A 39 -27.01 35.03 16.31
C GLY A 39 -26.90 33.49 16.34
N PHE A 40 -27.96 32.78 16.71
CA PHE A 40 -28.03 31.32 16.64
C PHE A 40 -29.08 30.83 15.62
N ILE A 41 -28.89 29.60 15.13
CA ILE A 41 -29.69 28.95 14.07
C ILE A 41 -30.18 27.60 14.59
N HIS A 42 -31.38 27.17 14.20
CA HIS A 42 -32.02 25.95 14.70
C HIS A 42 -32.22 24.86 13.64
N HIS A 43 -32.11 25.18 12.34
CA HIS A 43 -32.28 24.24 11.22
C HIS A 43 -33.57 23.41 11.30
N GLY A 44 -34.65 24.01 11.80
CA GLY A 44 -35.93 23.32 12.00
C GLY A 44 -36.00 22.39 13.22
N ASN A 45 -34.94 22.27 14.02
CA ASN A 45 -34.92 21.51 15.27
C ASN A 45 -34.70 22.44 16.48
N CYS A 46 -35.76 22.65 17.26
CA CYS A 46 -35.72 23.58 18.39
C CYS A 46 -34.86 23.13 19.57
N ASP A 47 -34.48 21.85 19.64
CA ASP A 47 -33.55 21.34 20.64
C ASP A 47 -32.07 21.57 20.24
N LEU A 48 -31.83 22.08 19.03
CA LEU A 48 -30.49 22.33 18.50
C LEU A 48 -30.18 23.82 18.51
N LEU A 49 -29.06 24.21 19.12
CA LEU A 49 -28.58 25.58 19.11
C LEU A 49 -27.25 25.65 18.35
N CYS A 50 -27.25 26.29 17.18
CA CYS A 50 -26.08 26.40 16.31
C CYS A 50 -25.54 27.82 16.26
N ARG A 51 -24.23 27.99 16.47
CA ARG A 51 -23.55 29.25 16.15
C ARG A 51 -22.94 29.21 14.76
N PRO A 52 -22.78 30.35 14.07
CA PRO A 52 -22.02 30.43 12.83
C PRO A 52 -20.61 29.84 13.00
N ALA A 53 -20.20 29.02 12.03
CA ALA A 53 -18.86 28.44 12.05
C ALA A 53 -17.81 29.50 11.66
N THR A 54 -16.71 29.50 12.40
CA THR A 54 -15.53 30.33 12.11
C THR A 54 -14.51 29.53 11.31
N TRP A 55 -13.53 30.21 10.71
CA TRP A 55 -12.41 29.54 10.03
C TRP A 55 -11.63 28.58 10.94
N THR A 56 -11.54 28.90 12.23
CA THR A 56 -10.90 28.03 13.23
C THR A 56 -11.66 26.71 13.36
N ASP A 57 -12.99 26.74 13.34
CA ASP A 57 -13.80 25.52 13.43
C ASP A 57 -13.59 24.61 12.20
N ILE A 58 -13.51 25.20 11.01
CA ILE A 58 -13.23 24.48 9.76
C ILE A 58 -11.84 23.84 9.80
N ILE A 59 -10.82 24.59 10.23
CA ILE A 59 -9.45 24.09 10.35
C ILE A 59 -9.39 22.94 11.36
N VAL A 60 -10.00 23.08 12.53
CA VAL A 60 -10.05 22.03 13.56
C VAL A 60 -10.76 20.79 13.02
N PHE A 61 -11.85 20.96 12.28
CA PHE A 61 -12.55 19.86 11.64
C PHE A 61 -11.63 19.11 10.67
N TYR A 62 -10.91 19.81 9.79
CA TYR A 62 -9.99 19.18 8.83
C TYR A 62 -8.78 18.52 9.49
N LEU A 63 -8.18 19.17 10.49
CA LEU A 63 -7.05 18.62 11.22
C LEU A 63 -7.45 17.33 11.94
N GLY A 64 -8.57 17.37 12.66
CA GLY A 64 -9.04 16.25 13.45
C GLY A 64 -9.57 15.09 12.61
N ASN A 65 -10.31 15.36 11.54
CA ASN A 65 -11.01 14.31 10.77
C ASN A 65 -10.28 13.82 9.52
N TYR A 66 -9.28 14.56 9.00
CA TYR A 66 -8.56 14.14 7.78
C TYR A 66 -7.03 14.10 7.95
N VAL A 67 -6.41 15.22 8.33
CA VAL A 67 -4.93 15.32 8.37
C VAL A 67 -4.32 14.37 9.40
N ALA A 68 -4.90 14.33 10.60
CA ALA A 68 -4.43 13.44 11.66
C ALA A 68 -4.41 11.97 11.19
N HIS A 69 -5.49 11.53 10.54
CA HIS A 69 -5.65 10.17 10.02
C HIS A 69 -4.63 9.84 8.91
N ALA A 70 -4.36 10.79 8.02
CA ALA A 70 -3.36 10.61 6.96
C ALA A 70 -1.94 10.44 7.53
N ALA A 71 -1.61 11.09 8.64
CA ALA A 71 -0.29 11.00 9.27
C ALA A 71 0.00 9.63 9.92
N THR A 72 -1.03 8.81 10.18
CA THR A 72 -0.88 7.48 10.80
C THR A 72 -0.86 6.33 9.81
N VAL A 73 -0.79 6.62 8.50
CA VAL A 73 -0.60 5.60 7.46
C VAL A 73 0.60 4.72 7.77
N THR A 74 0.44 3.41 7.60
CA THR A 74 1.53 2.46 7.78
C THR A 74 2.61 2.67 6.72
N SER A 75 3.84 2.84 7.19
CA SER A 75 5.03 2.95 6.34
C SER A 75 5.50 1.56 5.93
N ARG A 76 6.08 1.45 4.73
CA ARG A 76 6.73 0.21 4.29
C ARG A 76 8.12 0.08 4.92
N PRO A 77 8.65 -1.15 5.06
CA PRO A 77 10.04 -1.35 5.47
C PRO A 77 11.03 -0.58 4.59
N GLY A 78 11.97 0.14 5.22
CA GLY A 78 12.99 0.91 4.51
C GLY A 78 12.48 2.13 3.75
N GLN A 79 11.21 2.51 3.93
CA GLN A 79 10.63 3.66 3.21
C GLN A 79 11.32 4.95 3.63
N ASN A 80 11.71 5.76 2.65
CA ASN A 80 12.37 7.03 2.92
C ASN A 80 11.38 8.15 3.29
N THR A 81 11.89 9.26 3.81
CA THR A 81 11.06 10.36 4.32
C THR A 81 10.23 11.02 3.21
N LEU A 82 10.81 11.22 2.02
CA LEU A 82 10.13 11.88 0.91
C LEU A 82 8.97 11.01 0.38
N SER A 83 9.19 9.69 0.23
CA SER A 83 8.15 8.71 -0.09
C SER A 83 7.07 8.64 0.99
N THR A 84 7.46 8.79 2.27
CA THR A 84 6.49 8.86 3.38
C THR A 84 5.62 10.10 3.28
N ILE A 85 6.19 11.29 3.07
CA ILE A 85 5.43 12.54 2.89
C ILE A 85 4.48 12.40 1.71
N PHE A 86 4.98 11.90 0.57
CA PHE A 86 4.16 11.67 -0.61
C PHE A 86 3.01 10.70 -0.33
N THR A 87 3.27 9.60 0.39
CA THR A 87 2.23 8.66 0.84
C THR A 87 1.16 9.35 1.69
N ILE A 88 1.57 10.21 2.62
CA ILE A 88 0.63 10.94 3.51
C ILE A 88 -0.26 11.87 2.67
N ILE A 89 0.31 12.60 1.70
CA ILE A 89 -0.45 13.46 0.80
C ILE A 89 -1.47 12.64 -0.01
N VAL A 90 -1.03 11.52 -0.60
CA VAL A 90 -1.92 10.63 -1.35
C VAL A 90 -3.03 10.07 -0.45
N ALA A 91 -2.72 9.68 0.78
CA ALA A 91 -3.73 9.18 1.72
C ALA A 91 -4.69 10.28 2.21
N LEU A 92 -4.22 11.53 2.30
CA LEU A 92 -5.06 12.68 2.60
C LEU A 92 -6.04 12.96 1.47
N LEU A 93 -5.64 12.83 0.21
CA LEU A 93 -6.55 13.03 -0.93
C LEU A 93 -7.43 11.79 -1.17
N PHE A 94 -6.90 10.59 -0.90
CA PHE A 94 -7.49 9.31 -1.25
C PHE A 94 -7.29 8.29 -0.11
N PRO A 95 -8.23 8.22 0.86
CA PRO A 95 -8.07 7.35 2.03
C PRO A 95 -7.93 5.85 1.68
N GLY A 96 -8.43 5.42 0.51
CA GLY A 96 -8.26 4.04 0.02
C GLY A 96 -6.79 3.59 -0.15
N GLY A 97 -5.87 4.52 -0.45
CA GLY A 97 -4.44 4.22 -0.52
C GLY A 97 -3.85 3.78 0.82
N GLY A 98 -4.31 4.40 1.92
CA GLY A 98 -3.93 4.02 3.28
C GLY A 98 -4.46 2.64 3.69
N VAL A 99 -5.72 2.35 3.33
CA VAL A 99 -6.39 1.06 3.62
C VAL A 99 -5.58 -0.11 3.09
N ARG A 100 -5.10 -0.06 1.84
CA ARG A 100 -4.31 -1.17 1.26
C ARG A 100 -3.06 -1.52 2.08
N LYS A 101 -2.32 -0.50 2.52
CA LYS A 101 -1.08 -0.71 3.30
C LYS A 101 -1.41 -1.33 4.65
N GLY A 102 -2.47 -0.86 5.32
CA GLY A 102 -2.95 -1.47 6.56
C GLY A 102 -3.45 -2.90 6.37
N VAL A 103 -4.25 -3.17 5.33
CA VAL A 103 -4.72 -4.52 4.97
C VAL A 103 -3.55 -5.48 4.73
N ALA A 104 -2.57 -5.06 3.94
CA ALA A 104 -1.37 -5.86 3.68
C ALA A 104 -0.54 -6.14 4.94
N ALA A 105 -0.53 -5.20 5.90
CA ALA A 105 0.09 -5.37 7.21
C ALA A 105 -0.71 -6.34 8.10
N ILE A 106 -2.04 -6.27 8.09
CA ILE A 106 -2.90 -7.21 8.83
C ILE A 106 -2.72 -8.63 8.31
N PHE A 107 -2.86 -8.83 6.99
CA PHE A 107 -2.71 -10.16 6.37
C PHE A 107 -1.27 -10.69 6.37
N SER A 108 -0.28 -9.85 6.69
CA SER A 108 1.08 -10.36 6.91
C SER A 108 1.16 -11.32 8.09
N LEU A 109 0.29 -11.14 9.10
CA LEU A 109 0.35 -11.85 10.37
C LEU A 109 1.78 -11.88 10.94
N ALA A 110 2.54 -10.81 10.72
CA ALA A 110 3.98 -10.78 10.95
C ALA A 110 4.33 -11.05 12.42
N LYS A 111 3.60 -10.45 13.37
CA LYS A 111 3.80 -10.69 14.82
C LYS A 111 3.70 -12.17 15.23
N PHE A 112 3.03 -13.00 14.45
CA PHE A 112 2.85 -14.43 14.70
C PHE A 112 3.91 -15.31 14.01
N GLY A 113 5.03 -14.74 13.57
CA GLY A 113 6.19 -15.51 13.11
C GLY A 113 6.87 -16.24 14.28
N ALA A 114 7.33 -17.46 14.02
CA ALA A 114 8.00 -18.32 15.01
C ALA A 114 9.39 -17.78 15.40
N THR A 115 10.08 -17.10 14.48
CA THR A 115 11.41 -16.50 14.69
C THR A 115 11.41 -15.03 14.25
N ASP A 116 12.37 -14.23 14.71
CA ASP A 116 12.48 -12.82 14.31
C ASP A 116 12.72 -12.66 12.79
N LEU A 117 13.46 -13.59 12.17
CA LEU A 117 13.59 -13.67 10.71
C LEU A 117 12.24 -13.89 10.05
N GLN A 118 11.43 -14.83 10.55
CA GLN A 118 10.11 -15.07 9.97
C GLN A 118 9.17 -13.87 10.16
N VAL A 119 9.24 -13.19 11.31
CA VAL A 119 8.50 -11.93 11.56
C VAL A 119 8.92 -10.87 10.53
N ALA A 120 10.23 -10.68 10.32
CA ALA A 120 10.76 -9.72 9.35
C ALA A 120 10.40 -10.08 7.90
N ALA A 121 10.46 -11.35 7.52
CA ALA A 121 10.05 -11.85 6.21
C ALA A 121 8.58 -11.56 5.93
N ARG A 122 7.70 -11.90 6.89
CA ARG A 122 6.25 -11.64 6.79
C ARG A 122 5.94 -10.14 6.69
N ALA A 123 6.65 -9.31 7.44
CA ALA A 123 6.55 -7.85 7.33
C ALA A 123 7.10 -7.29 6.00
N GLY A 124 7.84 -8.10 5.23
CA GLY A 124 8.48 -7.70 3.98
C GLY A 124 9.74 -6.87 4.18
N ALA A 125 10.44 -7.03 5.30
CA ALA A 125 11.63 -6.28 5.66
C ALA A 125 12.94 -6.97 5.24
N LEU A 126 12.87 -8.15 4.63
CA LEU A 126 14.04 -8.92 4.20
C LEU A 126 14.21 -8.88 2.68
N CYS A 127 15.46 -8.85 2.24
CA CYS A 127 15.87 -8.93 0.84
C CYS A 127 17.01 -9.91 0.67
N ALA A 128 17.10 -10.52 -0.51
CA ALA A 128 18.19 -11.41 -0.89
C ALA A 128 18.80 -10.94 -2.22
N VAL A 129 20.07 -11.27 -2.42
CA VAL A 129 20.78 -11.00 -3.67
C VAL A 129 20.37 -12.03 -4.70
N VAL A 130 20.06 -11.56 -5.91
CA VAL A 130 19.71 -12.43 -7.05
C VAL A 130 20.54 -12.04 -8.26
N LYS A 131 21.06 -13.02 -8.99
CA LYS A 131 21.76 -12.80 -10.26
C LYS A 131 20.74 -12.66 -11.38
N ALA A 132 20.71 -11.50 -12.02
CA ALA A 132 19.91 -11.28 -13.22
C ALA A 132 20.50 -12.09 -14.39
N PRO A 133 19.68 -12.82 -15.17
CA PRO A 133 20.12 -13.44 -16.42
C PRO A 133 20.84 -12.41 -17.30
N ALA A 134 22.01 -12.77 -17.81
CA ALA A 134 22.75 -11.96 -18.77
C ALA A 134 21.85 -11.72 -20.00
N GLY A 135 21.94 -10.55 -20.61
CA GLY A 135 21.23 -10.30 -21.87
C GLY A 135 21.81 -11.21 -22.96
N GLY A 136 21.24 -12.41 -23.12
CA GLY A 136 21.71 -13.42 -24.06
C GLY A 136 21.37 -14.87 -23.71
N ASP A 137 21.06 -15.18 -22.45
CA ASP A 137 20.70 -16.56 -22.06
C ASP A 137 19.20 -16.78 -22.23
N GLU A 138 18.79 -17.33 -23.37
CA GLU A 138 17.45 -17.95 -23.51
C GLU A 138 17.30 -19.06 -22.46
N PRO A 139 16.13 -19.22 -21.84
CA PRO A 139 15.89 -20.32 -20.92
C PRO A 139 15.96 -21.64 -21.68
N GLN A 140 17.06 -22.38 -21.51
CA GLN A 140 17.09 -23.80 -21.85
C GLN A 140 16.08 -24.51 -20.94
N MET A 141 14.93 -24.81 -21.53
CA MET A 141 13.96 -25.76 -21.01
C MET A 141 14.71 -27.04 -20.63
N LEU A 142 14.65 -27.39 -19.35
CA LEU A 142 15.01 -28.73 -18.88
C LEU A 142 14.07 -29.72 -19.59
N ASP A 143 14.55 -30.27 -20.69
CA ASP A 143 13.81 -31.24 -21.50
C ASP A 143 13.63 -32.51 -20.67
N GLN A 144 12.40 -32.73 -20.20
CA GLN A 144 12.01 -33.99 -19.59
C GLN A 144 11.96 -35.05 -20.69
N ASN A 145 12.86 -36.02 -20.59
CA ASN A 145 12.85 -37.34 -21.22
C ASN A 145 11.56 -37.69 -21.99
N VAL A 146 11.62 -37.56 -23.32
CA VAL A 146 10.75 -38.30 -24.23
C VAL A 146 11.66 -39.08 -25.17
N GLU A 147 11.86 -40.36 -24.87
CA GLU A 147 12.42 -41.35 -25.79
C GLU A 147 11.64 -41.30 -27.11
N ARG A 148 12.31 -40.97 -28.22
CA ARG A 148 11.75 -41.20 -29.56
C ARG A 148 12.52 -42.36 -30.22
N PRO A 149 11.84 -43.30 -30.89
CA PRO A 149 12.50 -44.45 -31.48
C PRO A 149 13.36 -44.03 -32.67
N ILE A 150 14.53 -44.66 -32.78
CA ILE A 150 15.44 -44.57 -33.92
C ILE A 150 14.71 -45.11 -35.15
N ASN A 151 14.51 -44.27 -36.18
CA ASN A 151 14.08 -44.73 -37.48
C ASN A 151 15.30 -44.73 -38.42
N LEU A 152 15.88 -45.92 -38.63
CA LEU A 152 16.80 -46.16 -39.74
C LEU A 152 16.00 -46.06 -41.03
N ASN A 153 16.23 -45.02 -41.84
CA ASN A 153 16.17 -45.05 -43.30
C ASN A 153 16.63 -43.70 -43.86
N SER A 154 17.93 -43.61 -44.19
CA SER A 154 18.45 -42.62 -45.15
C SER A 154 18.05 -42.99 -46.57
N PRO A 155 18.00 -41.99 -47.46
CA PRO A 155 18.86 -42.06 -48.64
C PRO A 155 19.82 -40.87 -48.73
N GLU A 156 20.97 -41.16 -49.34
CA GLU A 156 22.16 -40.35 -49.50
C GLU A 156 21.92 -39.02 -50.26
N VAL A 157 22.62 -37.97 -49.81
CA VAL A 157 22.98 -36.82 -50.66
C VAL A 157 24.48 -36.55 -50.47
N PRO A 158 25.32 -36.69 -51.52
CA PRO A 158 26.76 -36.46 -51.41
C PRO A 158 27.10 -34.99 -51.71
N GLY A 159 27.79 -34.34 -50.78
CA GLY A 159 28.50 -33.09 -51.06
C GLY A 159 28.50 -32.10 -49.91
N ALA A 160 29.50 -32.20 -49.03
CA ALA A 160 30.13 -31.03 -48.43
C ALA A 160 31.45 -31.44 -47.74
N THR A 161 32.49 -30.75 -48.17
CA THR A 161 33.87 -30.68 -47.71
C THR A 161 34.12 -30.92 -46.21
N VAL A 162 35.11 -31.77 -45.95
CA VAL A 162 35.79 -31.97 -44.68
C VAL A 162 36.56 -30.71 -44.30
N GLU A 163 36.10 -29.97 -43.29
CA GLU A 163 36.94 -29.06 -42.52
C GLU A 163 37.38 -29.72 -41.21
N ARG A 164 38.66 -29.54 -40.89
CA ARG A 164 39.39 -30.12 -39.76
C ARG A 164 38.93 -29.54 -38.41
N PRO A 165 39.10 -30.26 -37.29
CA PRO A 165 38.66 -29.80 -35.98
C PRO A 165 39.55 -28.65 -35.48
N VAL A 166 38.95 -27.52 -35.11
CA VAL A 166 39.60 -26.46 -34.35
C VAL A 166 39.60 -26.85 -32.87
N ASN A 167 40.77 -26.69 -32.27
CA ASN A 167 41.13 -27.08 -30.92
C ASN A 167 40.26 -26.44 -29.83
N GLY A 168 39.98 -27.25 -28.81
CA GLY A 168 39.82 -26.89 -27.39
C GLY A 168 39.20 -25.54 -27.05
N ASP A 169 37.91 -25.54 -26.75
CA ASP A 169 37.24 -24.43 -26.07
C ASP A 169 37.77 -24.30 -24.64
N GLU A 170 38.76 -23.43 -24.50
CA GLU A 170 39.14 -22.79 -23.25
C GLU A 170 37.89 -22.10 -22.65
N PRO A 171 37.56 -22.31 -21.36
CA PRO A 171 36.37 -21.70 -20.77
C PRO A 171 36.49 -20.18 -20.86
N ALA A 172 35.46 -19.53 -21.41
CA ALA A 172 35.40 -18.08 -21.57
C ALA A 172 35.81 -17.36 -20.26
N PRO A 173 36.63 -16.30 -20.33
CA PRO A 173 37.10 -15.62 -19.13
C PRO A 173 35.92 -15.12 -18.28
N PRO A 174 36.03 -15.18 -16.94
CA PRO A 174 34.92 -14.79 -16.07
C PRO A 174 34.50 -13.34 -16.36
N ALA A 175 33.21 -13.15 -16.66
CA ALA A 175 32.66 -11.84 -16.97
C ALA A 175 33.06 -10.80 -15.92
N GLU A 176 33.74 -9.73 -16.36
CA GLU A 176 34.29 -8.67 -15.53
C GLU A 176 33.20 -7.98 -14.70
N LEU A 177 33.44 -7.80 -13.39
CA LEU A 177 32.49 -7.14 -12.49
C LEU A 177 32.46 -5.63 -12.76
N ARG A 178 31.35 -5.14 -13.31
CA ARG A 178 31.17 -3.72 -13.62
C ARG A 178 30.27 -3.02 -12.61
N PRO A 179 30.55 -1.75 -12.26
CA PRO A 179 29.64 -0.98 -11.41
C PRO A 179 28.34 -0.68 -12.16
N LYS A 180 27.21 -0.76 -11.46
CA LYS A 180 25.94 -0.27 -11.98
C LYS A 180 26.07 1.24 -12.25
N GLN A 181 25.86 1.68 -13.50
CA GLN A 181 25.71 3.10 -13.82
C GLN A 181 24.47 3.65 -13.12
N GLY A 182 24.67 4.38 -12.02
CA GLY A 182 23.59 4.85 -11.16
C GLY A 182 23.03 6.21 -11.59
N THR A 183 21.70 6.32 -11.63
CA THR A 183 21.02 7.61 -11.46
C THR A 183 20.82 7.83 -9.96
N ILE A 184 21.16 9.00 -9.43
CA ILE A 184 20.88 9.36 -8.03
C ILE A 184 19.36 9.32 -7.85
N SER A 185 18.86 8.41 -7.03
CA SER A 185 17.45 8.30 -6.72
C SER A 185 17.15 8.85 -5.34
N LEU A 186 16.45 9.99 -5.30
CA LEU A 186 15.92 10.59 -4.07
C LEU A 186 14.85 9.72 -3.39
N LEU A 187 14.46 8.60 -4.00
CA LEU A 187 13.43 7.66 -3.54
C LEU A 187 13.99 6.27 -3.19
N GLN A 188 15.32 6.13 -3.09
CA GLN A 188 15.95 4.85 -2.81
C GLN A 188 15.53 4.30 -1.44
N THR A 189 15.21 3.00 -1.42
CA THR A 189 14.88 2.26 -0.19
C THR A 189 16.09 2.18 0.72
N LYS A 190 15.90 2.39 2.03
CA LYS A 190 16.96 2.24 3.04
C LYS A 190 17.28 0.77 3.26
N ILE A 191 18.52 0.39 3.02
CA ILE A 191 19.07 -0.94 3.31
C ILE A 191 19.99 -0.83 4.52
N HIS A 192 19.87 -1.77 5.46
CA HIS A 192 20.76 -1.89 6.60
C HIS A 192 22.13 -2.40 6.14
N GLY A 193 23.21 -1.87 6.73
CA GLY A 193 24.57 -2.24 6.38
C GLY A 193 25.04 -1.63 5.06
N LEU A 194 26.12 -2.21 4.50
CA LEU A 194 26.71 -1.79 3.24
C LEU A 194 26.20 -2.71 2.11
N CYS A 195 25.66 -2.12 1.04
CA CYS A 195 25.23 -2.89 -0.13
C CYS A 195 25.63 -2.17 -1.43
N ARG A 196 26.68 -2.67 -2.07
CA ARG A 196 27.15 -2.24 -3.40
C ARG A 196 27.19 -3.46 -4.32
N LEU A 197 26.18 -3.58 -5.17
CA LEU A 197 26.06 -4.69 -6.11
C LEU A 197 26.63 -4.34 -7.48
N PRO A 198 27.36 -5.27 -8.13
CA PRO A 198 27.79 -5.11 -9.52
C PRO A 198 26.61 -5.23 -10.50
N GLU A 199 26.86 -4.85 -11.75
CA GLU A 199 25.95 -5.07 -12.86
C GLU A 199 25.60 -6.56 -12.99
N GLY A 200 24.34 -6.84 -13.32
CA GLY A 200 23.84 -8.22 -13.36
C GLY A 200 23.42 -8.80 -12.00
N TYR A 201 23.54 -8.07 -10.88
CA TYR A 201 23.00 -8.48 -9.58
C TYR A 201 21.96 -7.50 -9.07
N ASP A 202 20.83 -7.99 -8.59
CA ASP A 202 19.76 -7.19 -7.99
C ASP A 202 19.48 -7.64 -6.55
N LEU A 203 18.75 -6.80 -5.82
CA LEU A 203 18.08 -7.19 -4.59
C LEU A 203 16.63 -7.52 -4.91
N MET A 204 16.13 -8.60 -4.32
CA MET A 204 14.73 -8.98 -4.35
C MET A 204 14.19 -9.13 -2.92
N VAL A 205 13.00 -8.61 -2.68
CA VAL A 205 12.29 -8.83 -1.42
C VAL A 205 11.98 -10.31 -1.24
N VAL A 206 12.36 -10.85 -0.08
CA VAL A 206 12.13 -12.25 0.27
C VAL A 206 10.63 -12.51 0.42
N PRO A 207 10.10 -13.62 -0.14
CA PRO A 207 8.71 -14.02 0.04
C PRO A 207 8.32 -14.15 1.52
N ARG A 208 7.06 -13.80 1.84
CA ARG A 208 6.54 -13.83 3.23
C ARG A 208 6.50 -15.24 3.83
N THR A 209 6.54 -16.26 2.99
CA THR A 209 6.50 -17.69 3.32
C THR A 209 7.89 -18.32 3.41
N ALA A 210 8.96 -17.58 3.13
CA ALA A 210 10.31 -18.09 3.13
C ALA A 210 10.70 -18.69 4.49
N THR A 211 11.48 -19.77 4.42
CA THR A 211 12.08 -20.44 5.57
C THR A 211 13.57 -20.11 5.65
N PHE A 212 14.11 -20.24 6.86
CA PHE A 212 15.49 -19.85 7.19
C PHE A 212 16.18 -21.03 7.86
N GLU A 213 17.49 -21.16 7.66
CA GLU A 213 18.30 -22.14 8.37
C GLU A 213 18.21 -21.87 9.89
N GLU A 214 17.88 -22.90 10.65
CA GLU A 214 17.67 -22.78 12.10
C GLU A 214 19.00 -22.59 12.82
N LEU A 215 19.29 -21.35 13.21
CA LEU A 215 20.38 -21.04 14.14
C LEU A 215 19.90 -20.92 15.59
N VAL A 216 18.57 -20.86 15.83
CA VAL A 216 17.96 -20.50 17.12
C VAL A 216 16.63 -21.23 17.32
N PRO A 217 16.30 -21.72 18.54
CA PRO A 217 15.01 -22.33 18.84
C PRO A 217 13.83 -21.33 18.66
N PRO A 218 12.62 -21.83 18.31
CA PRO A 218 11.45 -20.99 18.07
C PRO A 218 11.03 -20.20 19.32
N LYS A 219 10.33 -19.07 19.12
CA LYS A 219 9.76 -18.27 20.21
C LYS A 219 8.90 -19.15 21.12
N PRO A 220 9.07 -19.08 22.46
CA PRO A 220 8.25 -19.85 23.38
C PRO A 220 6.77 -19.48 23.24
N SER A 221 5.91 -20.49 23.29
CA SER A 221 4.45 -20.31 23.26
C SER A 221 3.98 -19.39 24.40
N LEU A 222 2.80 -18.77 24.26
CA LEU A 222 2.23 -17.90 25.31
C LEU A 222 2.20 -18.60 26.68
N GLY A 223 1.83 -19.90 26.70
CA GLY A 223 1.82 -20.72 27.92
C GLY A 223 3.20 -20.98 28.52
N GLN A 224 4.22 -21.22 27.68
CA GLN A 224 5.61 -21.32 28.15
C GLN A 224 6.17 -19.99 28.64
N ARG A 225 5.77 -18.86 28.06
CA ARG A 225 6.19 -17.52 28.54
C ARG A 225 5.62 -17.21 29.91
N LEU A 226 4.37 -17.61 30.17
CA LEU A 226 3.75 -17.44 31.48
C LEU A 226 4.38 -18.34 32.54
N SER A 227 4.80 -19.57 32.19
CA SER A 227 5.43 -20.50 33.15
C SER A 227 6.92 -20.27 33.39
N SER A 228 7.62 -19.59 32.47
CA SER A 228 9.08 -19.34 32.54
C SER A 228 9.46 -17.97 33.11
N TRP A 229 8.52 -17.21 33.67
CA TRP A 229 8.73 -15.89 34.28
C TRP A 229 9.87 -15.79 35.32
N SER A 230 10.37 -16.91 35.88
CA SER A 230 11.51 -16.93 36.79
C SER A 230 12.82 -17.51 36.23
N ARG A 231 12.87 -17.97 34.97
CA ARG A 231 14.06 -18.62 34.40
C ARG A 231 14.65 -17.75 33.29
N ALA A 232 15.88 -17.27 33.49
CA ALA A 232 16.64 -16.61 32.43
C ALA A 232 16.88 -17.60 31.28
N ASP A 233 16.53 -17.20 30.07
CA ASP A 233 16.74 -18.00 28.86
C ASP A 233 18.04 -17.53 28.19
N ASP A 234 19.12 -18.28 28.40
CA ASP A 234 20.47 -17.98 27.89
C ASP A 234 20.67 -18.43 26.43
N THR A 235 19.59 -18.80 25.72
CA THR A 235 19.71 -19.17 24.31
C THR A 235 20.10 -17.95 23.46
N PRO A 236 21.17 -18.03 22.64
CA PRO A 236 21.54 -16.94 21.75
C PRO A 236 20.40 -16.73 20.75
N ARG A 237 19.85 -15.52 20.72
CA ARG A 237 18.74 -15.16 19.82
C ARG A 237 19.20 -14.12 18.82
N LEU A 238 18.97 -14.39 17.54
CA LEU A 238 19.07 -13.38 16.50
C LEU A 238 17.92 -12.38 16.68
N ASN A 239 18.25 -11.14 17.02
CA ASN A 239 17.29 -10.05 17.19
C ASN A 239 17.42 -9.08 16.01
N ILE A 240 16.32 -8.87 15.28
CA ILE A 240 16.27 -7.90 14.18
C ILE A 240 15.59 -6.64 14.71
N ALA A 241 16.31 -5.51 14.65
CA ALA A 241 15.81 -4.24 15.12
C ALA A 241 14.50 -3.84 14.41
N CYS A 242 13.43 -3.71 15.18
CA CYS A 242 12.13 -3.26 14.73
C CYS A 242 11.46 -2.40 15.81
N SER A 243 10.42 -1.66 15.42
CA SER A 243 9.64 -0.85 16.36
C SER A 243 8.15 -1.18 16.27
N TYR A 244 7.52 -1.31 17.43
CA TYR A 244 6.06 -1.23 17.56
C TYR A 244 5.75 0.20 17.97
N ASN A 245 5.37 1.02 17.00
CA ASN A 245 5.24 2.46 17.18
C ASN A 245 4.03 2.80 18.07
N PHE A 246 4.25 2.74 19.39
CA PHE A 246 3.24 2.96 20.43
C PHE A 246 2.57 4.33 20.29
N VAL A 247 3.35 5.35 19.91
CA VAL A 247 2.84 6.70 19.64
C VAL A 247 1.84 6.68 18.49
N LYS A 248 2.18 6.05 17.35
CA LYS A 248 1.22 5.90 16.23
C LYS A 248 -0.05 5.15 16.66
N ILE A 249 0.07 4.10 17.49
CA ILE A 249 -1.09 3.35 17.99
C ILE A 249 -2.00 4.24 18.85
N LEU A 250 -1.44 4.95 19.84
CA LEU A 250 -2.21 5.84 20.71
C LEU A 250 -2.87 6.99 19.93
N VAL A 251 -2.11 7.58 19.01
CA VAL A 251 -2.59 8.65 18.13
C VAL A 251 -3.71 8.12 17.21
N SER A 252 -3.56 6.95 16.58
CA SER A 252 -4.62 6.33 15.78
C SER A 252 -5.87 6.00 16.60
N LEU A 253 -5.73 5.61 17.86
CA LEU A 253 -6.86 5.36 18.74
C LEU A 253 -7.63 6.65 19.06
N ALA A 254 -6.92 7.71 19.46
CA ALA A 254 -7.54 9.01 19.74
C ALA A 254 -8.24 9.58 18.50
N GLN A 255 -7.59 9.46 17.33
CA GLN A 255 -8.16 9.84 16.03
C GLN A 255 -9.43 9.06 15.71
N LEU A 256 -9.40 7.73 15.90
CA LEU A 256 -10.57 6.89 15.65
C LEU A 256 -11.75 7.28 16.54
N LEU A 257 -11.51 7.52 17.84
CA LEU A 257 -12.55 7.98 18.76
C LEU A 257 -13.11 9.34 18.35
N PHE A 258 -12.24 10.29 17.97
CA PHE A 258 -12.66 11.60 17.49
C PHE A 258 -13.54 11.50 16.23
N ALA A 259 -13.10 10.73 15.23
CA ALA A 259 -13.85 10.53 14.00
C ALA A 259 -15.18 9.80 14.20
N ILE A 260 -15.23 8.81 15.09
CA ILE A 260 -16.48 8.15 15.50
C ILE A 260 -17.41 9.15 16.18
N SER A 261 -16.89 10.02 17.05
CA SER A 261 -17.68 11.10 17.66
C SER A 261 -18.24 12.05 16.61
N THR A 262 -17.46 12.42 15.59
CA THR A 262 -17.93 13.24 14.45
C THR A 262 -19.07 12.53 13.72
N LEU A 263 -18.90 11.25 13.35
CA LEU A 263 -19.94 10.46 12.69
C LEU A 263 -21.21 10.31 13.53
N TYR A 264 -21.06 10.15 14.86
CA TYR A 264 -22.19 10.06 15.78
C TYR A 264 -22.97 11.38 15.81
N ARG A 265 -22.27 12.52 15.91
CA ARG A 265 -22.87 13.86 15.86
C ARG A 265 -23.44 14.25 14.50
N THR A 266 -23.14 13.49 13.45
CA THR A 266 -23.72 13.72 12.12
C THR A 266 -25.15 13.21 12.04
N ARG A 267 -25.59 12.34 12.95
CA ARG A 267 -26.94 11.76 12.93
C ARG A 267 -28.00 12.84 13.20
N GLY A 268 -29.18 12.66 12.61
CA GLY A 268 -30.29 13.62 12.71
C GLY A 268 -30.07 14.80 11.77
N ASP A 269 -29.88 15.99 12.33
CA ASP A 269 -30.03 17.27 11.65
C ASP A 269 -29.12 17.44 10.42
N GLN A 270 -27.84 17.04 10.49
CA GLN A 270 -26.96 17.10 9.32
C GLN A 270 -27.40 16.16 8.18
N ILE A 271 -27.92 14.98 8.52
CA ILE A 271 -28.41 14.01 7.53
C ILE A 271 -29.77 14.44 6.98
N GLU A 272 -30.62 15.09 7.76
CA GLU A 272 -31.87 15.65 7.26
C GLU A 272 -31.61 16.77 6.26
N LEU A 273 -30.69 17.69 6.59
CA LEU A 273 -30.33 18.80 5.73
C LEU A 273 -29.53 18.34 4.50
N PHE A 274 -28.44 17.61 4.69
CA PHE A 274 -27.51 17.29 3.60
C PHE A 274 -27.62 15.86 3.05
N GLY A 275 -28.43 15.00 3.66
CA GLY A 275 -28.59 13.61 3.23
C GLY A 275 -27.30 12.80 3.32
N TYR A 276 -27.08 11.94 2.33
CA TYR A 276 -25.86 11.15 2.19
C TYR A 276 -24.60 12.00 1.90
N ALA A 277 -24.76 13.28 1.57
CA ALA A 277 -23.66 14.21 1.33
C ALA A 277 -23.25 15.00 2.58
N ALA A 278 -23.89 14.75 3.72
CA ALA A 278 -23.55 15.39 4.99
C ALA A 278 -22.03 15.35 5.23
N PHE A 279 -21.46 16.53 5.50
CA PHE A 279 -20.01 16.68 5.61
C PHE A 279 -19.42 15.78 6.70
N GLY A 280 -20.12 15.52 7.80
CA GLY A 280 -19.68 14.59 8.82
C GLY A 280 -19.62 13.12 8.36
N LEU A 281 -20.40 12.72 7.35
CA LEU A 281 -20.35 11.37 6.78
C LEU A 281 -19.11 11.14 5.91
N THR A 282 -18.52 12.20 5.35
CA THR A 282 -17.26 12.10 4.57
C THR A 282 -16.08 11.60 5.42
N VAL A 283 -16.16 11.77 6.74
CA VAL A 283 -15.18 11.28 7.70
C VAL A 283 -15.13 9.75 7.77
N ALA A 284 -16.19 9.06 7.34
CA ALA A 284 -16.28 7.59 7.40
C ALA A 284 -15.09 6.89 6.75
N ALA A 285 -14.60 7.39 5.61
CA ALA A 285 -13.47 6.81 4.92
C ALA A 285 -12.15 6.93 5.72
N TYR A 286 -11.95 8.04 6.41
CA TYR A 286 -10.76 8.29 7.24
C TYR A 286 -10.82 7.56 8.58
N ALA A 287 -12.00 7.48 9.19
CA ALA A 287 -12.27 6.67 10.37
C ALA A 287 -11.94 5.20 10.08
N TRP A 288 -12.46 4.67 8.96
CA TRP A 288 -12.22 3.31 8.52
C TRP A 288 -10.74 3.04 8.23
N MET A 289 -10.10 3.92 7.46
CA MET A 289 -8.67 3.83 7.19
C MET A 289 -7.84 3.79 8.48
N SER A 290 -8.21 4.58 9.49
CA SER A 290 -7.47 4.65 10.76
C SER A 290 -7.68 3.44 11.62
N PHE A 291 -8.88 2.86 11.63
CA PHE A 291 -9.13 1.55 12.22
C PHE A 291 -8.23 0.48 11.59
N ILE A 292 -8.17 0.43 10.26
CA ILE A 292 -7.32 -0.52 9.53
C ILE A 292 -5.83 -0.29 9.84
N ASN A 293 -5.38 0.96 9.89
CA ASN A 293 -3.99 1.30 10.24
C ASN A 293 -3.66 0.94 11.70
N LEU A 294 -4.58 1.16 12.64
CA LEU A 294 -4.44 0.79 14.05
C LEU A 294 -4.22 -0.72 14.19
N VAL A 295 -5.08 -1.53 13.58
CA VAL A 295 -4.94 -3.00 13.59
C VAL A 295 -3.65 -3.43 12.90
N GLY A 296 -3.31 -2.80 11.76
CA GLY A 296 -2.05 -3.03 11.06
C GLY A 296 -0.82 -2.79 11.93
N ASN A 297 -0.78 -1.67 12.65
CA ASN A 297 0.32 -1.32 13.56
C ASN A 297 0.40 -2.23 14.81
N LEU A 298 -0.71 -2.86 15.21
CA LEU A 298 -0.74 -3.84 16.31
C LEU A 298 -0.23 -5.23 15.89
N VAL A 299 -0.45 -5.60 14.61
CA VAL A 299 -0.17 -6.94 14.07
C VAL A 299 1.16 -7.01 13.31
N CYS A 300 1.64 -5.89 12.75
CA CYS A 300 2.87 -5.84 11.96
C CYS A 300 3.88 -4.85 12.57
N PRO A 301 5.12 -5.29 12.90
CA PRO A 301 6.18 -4.39 13.33
C PRO A 301 6.67 -3.50 12.19
N GLN A 302 7.19 -2.31 12.53
CA GLN A 302 7.78 -1.36 11.59
C GLN A 302 9.31 -1.53 11.55
N TYR A 303 9.88 -1.44 10.35
CA TYR A 303 11.31 -1.55 10.09
C TYR A 303 11.80 -0.32 9.33
N ASP A 304 12.73 0.43 9.92
CA ASP A 304 13.25 1.67 9.32
C ASP A 304 14.19 1.42 8.14
N SER A 305 14.74 0.21 8.04
CA SER A 305 15.58 -0.29 6.96
C SER A 305 15.18 -1.72 6.60
N MET A 306 15.51 -2.15 5.39
CA MET A 306 15.43 -3.55 5.03
C MET A 306 16.76 -4.25 5.25
N PHE A 307 16.72 -5.54 5.55
CA PHE A 307 17.91 -6.33 5.89
C PHE A 307 18.19 -7.35 4.80
N ILE A 308 19.47 -7.60 4.54
CA ILE A 308 19.91 -8.57 3.56
C ILE A 308 20.08 -9.92 4.25
N VAL A 309 19.49 -10.98 3.70
CA VAL A 309 19.67 -12.35 4.20
C VAL A 309 20.75 -13.06 3.40
N GLU A 310 21.44 -14.00 4.03
CA GLU A 310 22.41 -14.84 3.34
C GLU A 310 21.72 -15.84 2.41
N SER A 311 22.39 -16.14 1.30
CA SER A 311 21.92 -17.05 0.26
C SER A 311 23.10 -17.56 -0.57
N GLU A 312 22.91 -18.65 -1.30
CA GLU A 312 23.92 -19.21 -2.20
C GLU A 312 24.31 -18.20 -3.29
N GLN A 313 23.37 -17.42 -3.80
CA GLN A 313 23.65 -16.32 -4.75
C GLN A 313 24.58 -15.25 -4.16
N LEU A 314 24.43 -14.92 -2.88
CA LEU A 314 25.31 -13.98 -2.21
C LEU A 314 26.71 -14.56 -2.01
N ASP A 315 26.82 -15.85 -1.67
CA ASP A 315 28.11 -16.53 -1.54
C ASP A 315 28.85 -16.58 -2.88
N ASN A 316 28.13 -16.90 -3.96
CA ASN A 316 28.66 -16.87 -5.32
C ASN A 316 29.14 -15.46 -5.72
N LEU A 317 28.42 -14.41 -5.33
CA LEU A 317 28.86 -13.04 -5.54
C LEU A 317 30.14 -12.74 -4.76
N ARG A 318 30.20 -13.09 -3.46
CA ARG A 318 31.38 -12.88 -2.62
C ARG A 318 32.60 -13.61 -3.16
N ALA A 319 32.45 -14.85 -3.61
CA ALA A 319 33.52 -15.62 -4.24
C ALA A 319 34.04 -14.97 -5.53
N ARG A 320 33.15 -14.40 -6.36
CA ARG A 320 33.55 -13.66 -7.57
C ARG A 320 34.27 -12.35 -7.25
N VAL A 321 33.82 -11.63 -6.23
CA VAL A 321 34.47 -10.39 -5.77
C VAL A 321 35.87 -10.71 -5.21
N GLU A 322 35.99 -11.78 -4.43
CA GLU A 322 37.27 -12.27 -3.92
C GLU A 322 38.25 -12.61 -5.05
N ALA A 323 37.78 -13.37 -6.05
CA ALA A 323 38.58 -13.76 -7.21
C ALA A 323 39.01 -12.57 -8.09
N ALA A 324 38.24 -11.48 -8.08
CA ALA A 324 38.56 -10.25 -8.82
C ALA A 324 39.56 -9.33 -8.10
N GLY A 325 39.97 -9.66 -6.87
CA GLY A 325 41.01 -8.95 -6.13
C GLY A 325 40.52 -7.75 -5.30
N SER A 326 41.47 -7.06 -4.65
CA SER A 326 41.19 -6.01 -3.66
C SER A 326 40.38 -4.84 -4.22
N ASP A 327 40.65 -4.40 -5.45
CA ASP A 327 39.92 -3.32 -6.10
C ASP A 327 38.42 -3.61 -6.25
N ALA A 328 38.07 -4.89 -6.42
CA ALA A 328 36.68 -5.32 -6.52
C ALA A 328 35.99 -5.30 -5.14
N LYS A 329 36.70 -5.64 -4.06
CA LYS A 329 36.17 -5.59 -2.68
C LYS A 329 35.80 -4.18 -2.25
N ASP A 330 36.62 -3.19 -2.61
CA ASP A 330 36.34 -1.78 -2.29
C ASP A 330 35.10 -1.26 -3.04
N LYS A 331 34.91 -1.74 -4.27
CA LYS A 331 33.78 -1.35 -5.15
C LYS A 331 32.50 -2.10 -4.81
N PHE A 332 32.59 -3.38 -4.46
CA PHE A 332 31.46 -4.29 -4.28
C PHE A 332 31.54 -4.97 -2.93
N ALA A 333 30.59 -4.65 -2.05
CA ALA A 333 30.54 -5.19 -0.70
C ALA A 333 29.09 -5.33 -0.25
N VAL A 334 28.81 -6.44 0.43
CA VAL A 334 27.52 -6.72 1.06
C VAL A 334 27.78 -7.17 2.50
N GLU A 335 27.55 -6.26 3.43
CA GLU A 335 27.84 -6.41 4.86
C GLU A 335 26.58 -6.14 5.70
N GLY A 336 26.56 -6.65 6.93
CA GLY A 336 25.40 -6.52 7.82
C GLY A 336 24.24 -7.45 7.47
N THR A 337 24.55 -8.65 6.97
CA THR A 337 23.55 -9.69 6.65
C THR A 337 22.94 -10.29 7.91
N VAL A 338 21.68 -10.76 7.81
CA VAL A 338 20.94 -11.36 8.91
C VAL A 338 20.35 -12.72 8.51
N GLY A 339 20.74 -13.77 9.23
CA GLY A 339 20.24 -15.12 8.97
C GLY A 339 20.56 -15.64 7.56
N ARG A 340 20.11 -16.87 7.28
CA ARG A 340 20.36 -17.54 6.02
C ARG A 340 19.10 -18.21 5.49
N LEU A 341 18.84 -18.07 4.20
CA LEU A 341 17.74 -18.77 3.53
C LEU A 341 18.04 -20.26 3.42
N THR A 342 17.01 -21.08 3.55
CA THR A 342 17.09 -22.49 3.13
C THR A 342 17.23 -22.58 1.62
N ARG A 343 17.79 -23.69 1.12
CA ARG A 343 17.92 -23.94 -0.32
C ARG A 343 16.56 -23.96 -1.03
N GLU A 344 15.53 -24.50 -0.37
CA GLU A 344 14.18 -24.56 -0.88
C GLU A 344 13.58 -23.15 -1.03
N ALA A 345 13.75 -22.30 -0.01
CA ALA A 345 13.26 -20.92 -0.04
C ALA A 345 14.00 -20.07 -1.08
N GLU A 346 15.31 -20.26 -1.25
CA GLU A 346 16.08 -19.58 -2.29
C GLU A 346 15.64 -20.02 -3.70
N THR A 347 15.35 -21.31 -3.90
CA THR A 347 14.82 -21.80 -5.18
C THR A 347 13.46 -21.15 -5.50
N GLU A 348 12.58 -21.02 -4.51
CA GLU A 348 11.29 -20.33 -4.67
C GLU A 348 11.47 -18.83 -4.97
N LEU A 349 12.38 -18.16 -4.26
CA LEU A 349 12.75 -16.76 -4.52
C LEU A 349 13.20 -16.57 -5.96
N LEU A 350 14.11 -17.41 -6.47
CA LEU A 350 14.62 -17.33 -7.83
C LEU A 350 13.55 -17.62 -8.88
N ARG A 351 12.62 -18.54 -8.60
CA ARG A 351 11.45 -18.76 -9.46
C ARG A 351 10.59 -17.51 -9.53
N ALA A 352 10.23 -16.95 -8.38
CA ALA A 352 9.43 -15.72 -8.30
C ALA A 352 10.13 -14.53 -8.98
N TYR A 353 11.47 -14.44 -8.91
CA TYR A 353 12.24 -13.43 -9.62
C TYR A 353 12.09 -13.55 -11.14
N ARG A 354 12.20 -14.78 -11.67
CA ARG A 354 12.04 -15.06 -13.12
C ARG A 354 10.64 -14.72 -13.60
N GLU A 355 9.62 -15.23 -12.91
CA GLU A 355 8.21 -14.95 -13.23
C GLU A 355 7.91 -13.44 -13.21
N ALA A 356 8.40 -12.73 -12.18
CA ALA A 356 8.22 -11.28 -12.09
C ALA A 356 8.95 -10.52 -13.21
N ARG A 357 10.12 -11.01 -13.64
CA ARG A 357 10.88 -10.41 -14.75
C ARG A 357 10.16 -10.64 -16.10
N GLU A 358 9.67 -11.84 -16.34
CA GLU A 358 8.94 -12.20 -17.56
C GLU A 358 7.65 -11.38 -17.69
N ALA A 359 6.85 -11.31 -16.63
CA ALA A 359 5.62 -10.49 -16.61
C ALA A 359 5.90 -9.01 -16.93
N VAL A 360 7.00 -8.45 -16.41
CA VAL A 360 7.39 -7.06 -16.71
C VAL A 360 7.77 -6.88 -18.17
N LEU A 361 8.44 -7.86 -18.79
CA LEU A 361 8.85 -7.81 -20.20
C LEU A 361 7.65 -7.97 -21.15
N GLU A 362 6.67 -8.80 -20.80
CA GLU A 362 5.48 -9.06 -21.64
C GLU A 362 4.40 -7.97 -21.50
N ASP A 363 4.05 -7.56 -20.28
CA ASP A 363 2.86 -6.74 -20.02
C ASP A 363 3.17 -5.25 -19.79
N GLY A 364 4.44 -4.86 -19.68
CA GLY A 364 4.86 -3.46 -19.52
C GLY A 364 4.18 -2.76 -18.33
N LEU A 365 3.54 -1.60 -18.57
CA LEU A 365 2.81 -0.83 -17.55
C LEU A 365 1.65 -1.63 -16.91
N PHE A 366 1.13 -2.65 -17.59
CA PHE A 366 0.02 -3.48 -17.15
C PHE A 366 0.44 -4.79 -16.46
N ALA A 367 1.75 -5.05 -16.33
CA ALA A 367 2.32 -6.22 -15.64
C ALA A 367 1.86 -6.35 -14.18
N PHE A 368 1.36 -5.26 -13.59
CA PHE A 368 0.80 -5.25 -12.25
C PHE A 368 -0.61 -5.86 -12.15
N THR A 369 -1.20 -6.36 -13.24
CA THR A 369 -2.55 -6.96 -13.25
C THR A 369 -2.58 -8.49 -13.09
N GLY A 370 -1.44 -9.12 -12.79
CA GLY A 370 -1.32 -10.57 -12.61
C GLY A 370 -2.27 -11.21 -11.57
N THR A 371 -2.46 -12.52 -11.65
CA THR A 371 -3.48 -13.28 -10.91
C THR A 371 -3.42 -13.13 -9.38
N THR A 372 -2.24 -13.05 -8.76
CA THR A 372 -2.09 -12.79 -7.31
C THR A 372 -2.38 -11.33 -6.95
N ALA A 373 -2.01 -10.39 -7.83
CA ALA A 373 -2.39 -8.98 -7.70
C ALA A 373 -3.91 -8.81 -7.77
N SER A 374 -4.62 -9.65 -8.55
CA SER A 374 -6.08 -9.61 -8.62
C SER A 374 -6.75 -9.94 -7.27
N ARG A 375 -6.25 -10.93 -6.50
CA ARG A 375 -6.86 -11.30 -5.22
C ARG A 375 -6.68 -10.23 -4.15
N ASP A 376 -5.46 -9.75 -3.95
CA ASP A 376 -5.16 -8.71 -2.95
C ASP A 376 -5.85 -7.38 -3.31
N MET A 377 -5.94 -7.09 -4.61
CA MET A 377 -6.69 -5.94 -5.14
C MET A 377 -8.19 -6.09 -4.87
N MET A 378 -8.79 -7.26 -5.12
CA MET A 378 -10.20 -7.50 -4.81
C MET A 378 -10.49 -7.44 -3.31
N VAL A 379 -9.64 -8.04 -2.47
CA VAL A 379 -9.81 -7.96 -1.01
C VAL A 379 -9.74 -6.51 -0.54
N THR A 380 -8.74 -5.76 -1.01
CA THR A 380 -8.62 -4.34 -0.67
C THR A 380 -9.82 -3.53 -1.19
N LEU A 381 -10.37 -3.89 -2.34
CA LEU A 381 -11.59 -3.31 -2.88
C LEU A 381 -12.74 -3.49 -1.89
N TYR A 382 -13.06 -4.73 -1.52
CA TYR A 382 -14.17 -5.01 -0.60
C TYR A 382 -13.99 -4.30 0.74
N VAL A 383 -12.76 -4.31 1.30
CA VAL A 383 -12.45 -3.60 2.53
C VAL A 383 -12.64 -2.09 2.35
N SER A 384 -12.24 -1.52 1.22
CA SER A 384 -12.36 -0.07 0.95
C SER A 384 -13.78 0.39 0.63
N ALA A 385 -14.71 -0.53 0.35
CA ALA A 385 -16.13 -0.22 0.11
C ALA A 385 -16.94 -0.03 1.41
N VAL A 386 -16.41 -0.43 2.56
CA VAL A 386 -17.11 -0.31 3.87
C VAL A 386 -17.62 1.10 4.17
N PRO A 387 -16.89 2.21 3.88
CA PRO A 387 -17.42 3.56 4.06
C PRO A 387 -18.72 3.84 3.28
N ILE A 388 -18.90 3.24 2.10
CA ILE A 388 -20.15 3.37 1.33
C ILE A 388 -21.31 2.74 2.10
N ALA A 389 -21.09 1.57 2.71
CA ALA A 389 -22.09 0.90 3.53
C ALA A 389 -22.41 1.70 4.81
N ILE A 390 -21.40 2.34 5.43
CA ILE A 390 -21.61 3.24 6.58
C ILE A 390 -22.48 4.44 6.18
N ILE A 391 -22.15 5.09 5.08
CA ILE A 391 -22.92 6.24 4.55
C ILE A 391 -24.34 5.80 4.23
N GLY A 392 -24.52 4.69 3.52
CA GLY A 392 -25.83 4.14 3.19
C GLY A 392 -26.64 3.75 4.41
N GLY A 393 -26.03 3.13 5.41
CA GLY A 393 -26.70 2.72 6.65
C GLY A 393 -27.16 3.90 7.49
N LEU A 394 -26.35 4.96 7.60
CA LEU A 394 -26.68 6.15 8.40
C LEU A 394 -27.65 7.09 7.71
N SER A 395 -27.52 7.29 6.39
CA SER A 395 -28.33 8.24 5.62
C SER A 395 -29.51 7.62 4.89
N ARG A 396 -29.55 6.27 4.79
CA ARG A 396 -30.45 5.53 3.88
C ARG A 396 -30.33 5.97 2.42
N PHE A 397 -29.19 6.57 2.05
CA PHE A 397 -28.99 7.26 0.78
C PHE A 397 -30.07 8.30 0.46
N SER A 398 -30.68 8.90 1.50
CA SER A 398 -31.55 10.06 1.33
C SER A 398 -30.73 11.24 0.80
N THR A 399 -31.29 11.99 -0.14
CA THR A 399 -30.66 13.21 -0.64
C THR A 399 -30.73 14.37 0.35
N GLY A 400 -31.63 14.29 1.34
CA GLY A 400 -31.98 15.44 2.18
C GLY A 400 -32.40 16.64 1.32
N GLN A 401 -32.08 17.83 1.81
CA GLN A 401 -32.25 19.11 1.11
C GLN A 401 -30.96 19.60 0.40
N SER A 402 -29.90 18.78 0.38
CA SER A 402 -28.63 19.16 -0.23
C SER A 402 -28.75 19.60 -1.69
N ALA A 403 -27.92 20.57 -2.07
CA ALA A 403 -27.75 20.92 -3.48
C ALA A 403 -27.07 19.79 -4.27
N LEU A 404 -27.35 19.71 -5.57
CA LEU A 404 -26.78 18.67 -6.44
C LEU A 404 -25.24 18.67 -6.42
N TYR A 405 -24.62 19.84 -6.45
CA TYR A 405 -23.15 19.93 -6.47
C TYR A 405 -22.52 19.37 -5.20
N MET A 406 -23.18 19.52 -4.03
CA MET A 406 -22.68 18.97 -2.77
C MET A 406 -22.56 17.45 -2.88
N ARG A 407 -23.63 16.81 -3.34
CA ARG A 407 -23.71 15.37 -3.55
C ARG A 407 -22.68 14.87 -4.57
N VAL A 408 -22.57 15.53 -5.71
CA VAL A 408 -21.65 15.15 -6.79
C VAL A 408 -20.21 15.18 -6.30
N TRP A 409 -19.76 16.27 -5.69
CA TRP A 409 -18.37 16.38 -5.24
C TRP A 409 -18.04 15.39 -4.13
N THR A 410 -18.91 15.22 -3.12
CA THR A 410 -18.64 14.29 -2.01
C THR A 410 -18.66 12.83 -2.46
N MET A 411 -19.59 12.44 -3.34
CA MET A 411 -19.67 11.05 -3.81
C MET A 411 -18.59 10.73 -4.84
N MET A 412 -18.26 11.67 -5.74
CA MET A 412 -17.14 11.51 -6.66
C MET A 412 -15.83 11.38 -5.89
N TRP A 413 -15.63 12.16 -4.83
CA TRP A 413 -14.47 12.02 -3.94
C TRP A 413 -14.41 10.64 -3.28
N LEU A 414 -15.52 10.15 -2.73
CA LEU A 414 -15.60 8.82 -2.12
C LEU A 414 -15.27 7.71 -3.14
N VAL A 415 -15.88 7.75 -4.32
CA VAL A 415 -15.68 6.75 -5.37
C VAL A 415 -14.26 6.79 -5.93
N PHE A 416 -13.72 7.98 -6.19
CA PHE A 416 -12.34 8.12 -6.69
C PHE A 416 -11.32 7.72 -5.62
N GLY A 417 -11.56 8.04 -4.36
CA GLY A 417 -10.74 7.60 -3.24
C GLY A 417 -10.67 6.08 -3.11
N PHE A 418 -11.77 5.40 -3.39
CA PHE A 418 -11.87 3.94 -3.46
C PHE A 418 -11.21 3.36 -4.74
N MET A 419 -11.44 3.97 -5.91
CA MET A 419 -10.91 3.50 -7.20
C MET A 419 -9.42 3.80 -7.41
N ASN A 420 -8.83 4.65 -6.57
CA ASN A 420 -7.41 5.02 -6.56
C ASN A 420 -6.46 3.81 -6.70
N LEU A 421 -6.89 2.64 -6.21
CA LEU A 421 -6.13 1.40 -6.25
C LEU A 421 -5.82 0.85 -7.65
N PHE A 422 -6.70 1.10 -8.62
CA PHE A 422 -6.56 0.53 -9.96
C PHE A 422 -5.73 1.39 -10.90
N ILE A 423 -5.61 2.68 -10.60
CA ILE A 423 -5.14 3.67 -11.58
C ILE A 423 -3.93 4.44 -11.04
N LEU A 424 -4.00 4.95 -9.81
CA LEU A 424 -2.90 5.72 -9.25
C LEU A 424 -1.80 4.84 -8.67
N GLU A 425 -2.14 3.80 -7.91
CA GLU A 425 -1.15 2.93 -7.26
C GLU A 425 -0.16 2.26 -8.23
N PRO A 426 -0.59 1.71 -9.39
CA PRO A 426 0.36 1.25 -10.42
C PRO A 426 1.28 2.36 -10.91
N ALA A 427 0.75 3.58 -11.11
CA ALA A 427 1.54 4.75 -11.53
C ALA A 427 2.54 5.20 -10.45
N LEU A 428 2.18 5.09 -9.16
CA LEU A 428 3.10 5.36 -8.04
C LEU A 428 4.16 4.27 -7.87
N GLY A 429 3.83 3.02 -8.21
CA GLY A 429 4.79 1.91 -8.27
C GLY A 429 5.91 2.15 -9.28
N LEU A 430 5.68 2.94 -10.34
CA LEU A 430 6.72 3.36 -11.29
C LEU A 430 7.73 4.33 -10.67
N ILE A 431 7.32 5.04 -9.62
CA ILE A 431 8.12 6.06 -8.92
C ILE A 431 8.80 5.44 -7.69
N ASP A 432 8.24 4.37 -7.11
CA ASP A 432 8.75 3.70 -5.91
C ASP A 432 9.86 2.69 -6.24
N GLN A 433 11.09 2.98 -5.80
CA GLN A 433 12.28 2.16 -6.07
C GLN A 433 12.52 1.11 -4.98
N ARG A 434 11.53 0.24 -4.78
CA ARG A 434 11.71 -0.97 -3.96
C ARG A 434 12.62 -1.96 -4.69
N PRO A 435 13.51 -2.72 -4.00
CA PRO A 435 14.24 -3.83 -4.62
C PRO A 435 13.29 -4.99 -4.97
N ILE A 436 12.68 -4.79 -6.14
CA ILE A 436 12.00 -5.67 -7.09
C ILE A 436 11.24 -6.86 -6.51
N ILE A 437 9.96 -6.64 -6.20
CA ILE A 437 8.88 -7.05 -7.13
C ILE A 437 8.24 -5.73 -7.58
N GLY A 438 8.40 -5.36 -8.86
CA GLY A 438 7.85 -4.12 -9.45
C GLY A 438 8.86 -3.13 -10.05
N GLY A 439 10.13 -3.50 -10.21
CA GLY A 439 11.18 -2.65 -10.78
C GLY A 439 11.07 -2.44 -12.30
N LEU A 440 10.01 -1.78 -12.77
CA LEU A 440 9.91 -1.20 -14.12
C LEU A 440 10.98 -0.12 -14.40
N TYR A 441 11.81 0.21 -13.41
CA TYR A 441 12.97 1.08 -13.60
C TYR A 441 13.91 0.57 -14.72
N ARG A 442 14.00 -0.76 -14.95
CA ARG A 442 14.76 -1.30 -16.10
C ARG A 442 14.12 -1.04 -17.47
N LEU A 443 12.82 -0.76 -17.54
CA LEU A 443 12.14 -0.35 -18.78
C LEU A 443 12.21 1.16 -19.04
N SER A 444 12.55 1.96 -18.02
CA SER A 444 12.63 3.42 -18.13
C SER A 444 14.05 3.93 -18.40
N LYS A 445 14.86 3.21 -19.19
CA LYS A 445 16.10 3.80 -19.73
C LYS A 445 15.81 4.75 -20.92
N GLY A 446 14.58 4.74 -21.46
CA GLY A 446 14.23 5.49 -22.67
C GLY A 446 13.32 6.73 -22.51
N ASN A 447 12.53 6.88 -21.43
CA ASN A 447 11.68 8.08 -21.28
C ASN A 447 11.12 8.32 -19.85
N THR A 448 11.99 8.34 -18.83
CA THR A 448 11.60 8.61 -17.43
C THR A 448 10.77 9.88 -17.28
N MET A 449 11.08 10.92 -18.07
CA MET A 449 10.33 12.17 -18.08
C MET A 449 8.87 11.97 -18.52
N ARG A 450 8.61 11.23 -19.62
CA ARG A 450 7.25 10.92 -20.06
C ARG A 450 6.48 10.12 -19.00
N THR A 451 7.13 9.15 -18.35
CA THR A 451 6.49 8.37 -17.27
C THR A 451 6.12 9.27 -16.10
N VAL A 452 7.02 10.16 -15.67
CA VAL A 452 6.75 11.12 -14.59
C VAL A 452 5.63 12.09 -14.98
N LEU A 453 5.62 12.60 -16.22
CA LEU A 453 4.57 13.49 -16.70
C LEU A 453 3.20 12.81 -16.77
N VAL A 454 3.14 11.57 -17.23
CA VAL A 454 1.89 10.79 -17.25
C VAL A 454 1.39 10.53 -15.82
N ALA A 455 2.29 10.18 -14.90
CA ALA A 455 1.94 10.00 -13.49
C ALA A 455 1.47 11.31 -12.85
N ALA A 456 2.14 12.43 -13.12
CA ALA A 456 1.76 13.75 -12.61
C ALA A 456 0.39 14.20 -13.14
N TYR A 457 0.13 14.00 -14.44
CA TYR A 457 -1.17 14.28 -15.04
C TYR A 457 -2.27 13.41 -14.43
N GLY A 458 -2.00 12.11 -14.23
CA GLY A 458 -2.90 11.19 -13.55
C GLY A 458 -3.23 11.66 -12.12
N ILE A 459 -2.21 12.02 -11.33
CA ILE A 459 -2.40 12.56 -9.97
C ILE A 459 -3.28 13.82 -10.00
N ALA A 460 -2.95 14.77 -10.87
CA ALA A 460 -3.68 16.03 -10.98
C ALA A 460 -5.16 15.79 -11.31
N PHE A 461 -5.45 14.97 -12.33
CA PHE A 461 -6.82 14.62 -12.73
C PHE A 461 -7.59 13.92 -11.60
N TYR A 462 -6.98 12.94 -10.93
CA TYR A 462 -7.63 12.22 -9.84
C TYR A 462 -7.84 13.08 -8.59
N SER A 463 -7.01 14.11 -8.37
CA SER A 463 -7.12 14.99 -7.19
C SER A 463 -8.27 15.98 -7.26
N ALA A 464 -8.79 16.28 -8.45
CA ALA A 464 -9.86 17.25 -8.64
C ALA A 464 -11.11 16.97 -7.77
N PRO A 465 -11.68 15.74 -7.72
CA PRO A 465 -12.79 15.45 -6.82
C PRO A 465 -12.45 15.57 -5.34
N ALA A 466 -11.22 15.26 -4.93
CA ALA A 466 -10.80 15.48 -3.55
C ALA A 466 -10.78 16.97 -3.19
N ILE A 467 -10.16 17.80 -4.03
CA ILE A 467 -10.10 19.26 -3.83
C ILE A 467 -11.51 19.86 -3.81
N GLY A 468 -12.37 19.49 -4.76
CA GLY A 468 -13.77 19.93 -4.77
C GLY A 468 -14.56 19.45 -3.56
N GLY A 469 -14.35 18.19 -3.13
CA GLY A 469 -14.93 17.63 -1.92
C GLY A 469 -14.53 18.39 -0.67
N TYR A 470 -13.26 18.76 -0.51
CA TYR A 470 -12.81 19.64 0.57
C TYR A 470 -13.55 20.97 0.53
N VAL A 471 -13.55 21.68 -0.59
CA VAL A 471 -14.22 22.98 -0.72
C VAL A 471 -15.70 22.91 -0.33
N VAL A 472 -16.41 21.90 -0.83
CA VAL A 472 -17.83 21.66 -0.50
C VAL A 472 -18.02 21.35 0.99
N VAL A 473 -17.14 20.56 1.61
CA VAL A 473 -17.18 20.32 3.07
C VAL A 473 -17.05 21.62 3.86
N ALA A 474 -16.12 22.51 3.49
CA ALA A 474 -16.01 23.81 4.16
C ALA A 474 -17.27 24.67 3.99
N GLN A 475 -17.87 24.65 2.80
CA GLN A 475 -19.14 25.35 2.53
C GLN A 475 -20.27 24.81 3.41
N MET A 476 -20.43 23.48 3.47
CA MET A 476 -21.45 22.85 4.30
C MET A 476 -21.23 23.11 5.80
N ILE A 477 -19.98 23.12 6.29
CA ILE A 477 -19.69 23.48 7.69
C ILE A 477 -20.07 24.94 7.97
N ARG A 478 -19.79 25.84 7.02
CA ARG A 478 -20.13 27.27 7.16
C ARG A 478 -21.64 27.51 7.15
N GLU A 479 -22.37 26.76 6.33
CA GLU A 479 -23.83 26.82 6.21
C GLU A 479 -24.52 26.21 7.45
N PHE A 480 -24.02 25.07 7.93
CA PHE A 480 -24.59 24.38 9.09
C PHE A 480 -24.24 25.06 10.43
N GLY A 481 -23.00 25.56 10.56
CA GLY A 481 -22.51 26.08 11.83
C GLY A 481 -22.06 24.98 12.82
N ILE A 482 -21.83 25.39 14.07
CA ILE A 482 -21.42 24.52 15.17
C ILE A 482 -22.57 24.42 16.16
N CYS A 483 -23.13 23.22 16.26
CA CYS A 483 -24.36 22.97 16.99
C CYS A 483 -24.13 22.18 18.29
N GLN A 484 -24.92 22.50 19.31
CA GLN A 484 -25.02 21.74 20.55
C GLN A 484 -26.49 21.47 20.86
N LEU A 485 -26.77 20.30 21.43
CA LEU A 485 -28.10 20.00 21.97
C LEU A 485 -28.33 20.86 23.20
N HIS A 486 -29.40 21.63 23.19
CA HIS A 486 -29.88 22.37 24.34
C HIS A 486 -30.84 21.46 25.12
N THR A 487 -30.34 20.78 26.15
CA THR A 487 -31.24 20.10 27.10
C THR A 487 -31.84 21.14 28.02
N ASN A 488 -33.16 21.18 28.16
CA ASN A 488 -33.97 22.10 28.97
C ASN A 488 -33.69 22.11 30.50
N ALA A 489 -32.49 21.73 30.94
CA ALA A 489 -32.09 21.77 32.34
C ALA A 489 -31.34 23.09 32.62
N GLU A 490 -32.00 23.96 33.36
CA GLU A 490 -31.46 25.11 34.11
C GLU A 490 -31.21 26.39 33.30
N TRP A 491 -32.26 27.20 33.17
CA TRP A 491 -32.09 28.66 33.15
C TRP A 491 -31.79 29.15 34.57
N PRO A 492 -30.79 30.02 34.79
CA PRO A 492 -30.78 30.89 35.96
C PRO A 492 -31.97 31.83 35.79
N THR A 493 -32.97 31.70 36.66
CA THR A 493 -34.02 32.70 36.81
C THR A 493 -33.39 33.99 37.34
N GLU A 494 -33.41 35.05 36.54
CA GLU A 494 -33.34 36.42 37.08
C GLU A 494 -34.69 36.82 37.70
#